data_AF-A0A7M7LRG9-F1
#
_entry.id   AF-A0A7M7LRG9-F1
#
_cell.length_a   1.000
_cell.length_b   1.000
_cell.length_c   1.000
_cell.angle_alpha   90.00
_cell.angle_beta   90.00
_cell.angle_gamma   90.00
#
_symmetry.space_group_name_H-M   'P 1'
#
loop_
_entity.id
_entity.type
_entity.pdbx_description
1 polymer ?
#
loop_
_entity_poly.entity_id
_entity_poly.type
_entity_poly.pdbx_seq_one_letter_code
_entity_poly.pdbx_strand_id
1 'polypeptide(L)'
;MAPTSKEQIRSMFQRASDFYKKVGAVLANDGINWTFIRPSVRHYGGLWEAGVKSVKHHSKRVVGEHTLTFEEFSTVLVEIEACLNSRPLGALSADVNDLRALTPSHFLNEGVSVLLPEDNYPKLPENRLSRWAPARGSTCSSVLTAPLE
;
A
#
# COMPACT_ATOMS: atom_id res chain seq x y z
N MET A 1 16.74 -11.29 -27.12
CA MET A 1 15.99 -11.96 -26.04
C MET A 1 16.91 -13.04 -25.47
N ALA A 2 17.60 -12.79 -24.36
CA ALA A 2 18.63 -13.70 -23.86
C ALA A 2 18.00 -14.91 -23.13
N PRO A 3 18.35 -16.15 -23.48
CA PRO A 3 17.91 -17.32 -22.73
C PRO A 3 18.76 -17.42 -21.44
N THR A 4 18.21 -17.05 -20.28
CA THR A 4 18.88 -17.29 -19.00
C THR A 4 18.82 -18.79 -18.70
N SER A 5 19.96 -19.47 -18.79
CA SER A 5 20.00 -20.93 -18.64
C SER A 5 19.56 -21.34 -17.22
N LYS A 6 19.00 -22.56 -17.07
CA LYS A 6 18.63 -23.10 -15.74
C LYS A 6 19.81 -23.08 -14.75
N GLU A 7 21.03 -23.19 -15.25
CA GLU A 7 22.26 -23.14 -14.46
C GLU A 7 22.54 -21.74 -13.93
N GLN A 8 22.29 -20.68 -14.71
CA GLN A 8 22.43 -19.30 -14.25
C GLN A 8 21.46 -18.98 -13.11
N ILE A 9 20.19 -19.40 -13.24
CA ILE A 9 19.19 -19.20 -12.18
C ILE A 9 19.60 -19.95 -10.90
N ARG A 10 20.09 -21.19 -11.04
CA ARG A 10 20.56 -22.00 -9.90
C ARG A 10 21.77 -21.36 -9.21
N SER A 11 22.71 -20.84 -9.98
CA SER A 11 23.89 -20.11 -9.47
C SER A 11 23.49 -18.83 -8.73
N MET A 12 22.57 -18.04 -9.29
CA MET A 12 22.02 -16.85 -8.64
C MET A 12 21.31 -17.19 -7.32
N PHE A 13 20.51 -18.26 -7.31
CA PHE A 13 19.82 -18.71 -6.09
C PHE A 13 20.81 -19.18 -5.03
N GLN A 14 21.85 -19.91 -5.42
CA GLN A 14 22.88 -20.37 -4.49
C GLN A 14 23.65 -19.20 -3.87
N ARG A 15 24.00 -18.18 -4.66
CA ARG A 15 24.61 -16.93 -4.17
C ARG A 15 23.71 -16.17 -3.20
N ALA A 16 22.40 -16.18 -3.43
CA ALA A 16 21.44 -15.54 -2.52
C ALA A 16 21.13 -16.40 -1.28
N SER A 17 21.53 -17.69 -1.27
CA SER A 17 21.23 -18.63 -0.17
C SER A 17 21.78 -18.15 1.17
N ASP A 18 22.98 -17.59 1.22
CA ASP A 18 23.59 -17.11 2.46
C ASP A 18 22.87 -15.89 3.02
N PHE A 19 22.37 -15.00 2.14
CA PHE A 19 21.51 -13.89 2.53
C PHE A 19 20.21 -14.41 3.16
N TYR A 20 19.53 -15.37 2.54
CA TYR A 20 18.27 -15.91 3.07
C TYR A 20 18.46 -16.66 4.38
N LYS A 21 19.56 -17.39 4.56
CA LYS A 21 19.90 -18.03 5.83
C LYS A 21 20.09 -16.99 6.93
N LYS A 22 20.79 -15.90 6.64
CA LYS A 22 20.98 -14.80 7.58
C LYS A 22 19.65 -14.15 7.96
N VAL A 23 18.80 -13.85 6.99
CA VAL A 23 17.46 -13.29 7.23
C VAL A 23 16.62 -14.25 8.05
N GLY A 24 16.59 -15.53 7.70
CA GLY A 24 15.84 -16.56 8.44
C GLY A 24 16.30 -16.68 9.90
N ALA A 25 17.60 -16.59 10.17
CA ALA A 25 18.14 -16.62 11.53
C ALA A 25 17.71 -15.39 12.35
N VAL A 26 17.69 -14.20 11.74
CA VAL A 26 17.20 -12.98 12.40
C VAL A 26 15.71 -13.09 12.70
N LEU A 27 14.91 -13.48 11.71
CA LEU A 27 13.46 -13.63 11.85
C LEU A 27 13.07 -14.70 12.88
N ALA A 28 13.86 -15.77 13.01
CA ALA A 28 13.65 -16.81 14.01
C ALA A 28 13.76 -16.28 15.46
N ASN A 29 14.57 -15.24 15.71
CA ASN A 29 14.65 -14.61 17.03
C ASN A 29 13.31 -13.97 17.44
N ASP A 30 12.53 -13.51 16.46
CA ASP A 30 11.20 -12.92 16.66
C ASP A 30 10.08 -13.96 16.54
N GLY A 31 10.42 -15.25 16.44
CA GLY A 31 9.45 -16.34 16.23
C GLY A 31 8.81 -16.35 14.83
N ILE A 32 9.39 -15.63 13.87
CA ILE A 32 8.85 -15.51 12.50
C ILE A 32 9.43 -16.62 11.62
N ASN A 33 8.55 -17.45 11.06
CA ASN A 33 8.92 -18.49 10.09
C ASN A 33 8.85 -17.96 8.65
N TRP A 34 9.98 -17.91 7.95
CA TRP A 34 10.04 -17.48 6.55
C TRP A 34 9.81 -18.64 5.59
N THR A 35 8.83 -18.51 4.69
CA THR A 35 8.54 -19.51 3.65
C THR A 35 8.48 -18.88 2.26
N PHE A 36 9.15 -19.50 1.29
CA PHE A 36 8.99 -19.11 -0.12
C PHE A 36 7.68 -19.64 -0.69
N ILE A 37 7.10 -18.86 -1.59
CA ILE A 37 5.98 -19.31 -2.40
C ILE A 37 6.44 -20.47 -3.26
N ARG A 38 5.60 -21.50 -3.38
CA ARG A 38 5.92 -22.66 -4.20
C ARG A 38 6.23 -22.22 -5.64
N PRO A 39 7.35 -22.69 -6.24
CA PRO A 39 7.63 -22.43 -7.63
C PRO A 39 6.44 -22.85 -8.48
N SER A 40 6.11 -22.07 -9.53
CA SER A 40 4.99 -22.29 -10.47
C SER A 40 3.57 -22.05 -9.95
N VAL A 41 3.37 -21.67 -8.69
CA VAL A 41 2.03 -21.43 -8.14
C VAL A 41 1.64 -19.95 -8.20
N ARG A 42 1.36 -19.48 -9.43
CA ARG A 42 1.09 -18.06 -9.73
C ARG A 42 -0.02 -17.41 -8.88
N HIS A 43 -1.03 -18.18 -8.48
CA HIS A 43 -2.17 -17.65 -7.74
C HIS A 43 -1.86 -17.34 -6.26
N TYR A 44 -0.77 -17.87 -5.69
CA TYR A 44 -0.43 -17.59 -4.29
C TYR A 44 -0.10 -16.11 -4.08
N GLY A 45 0.24 -15.38 -5.16
CA GLY A 45 0.60 -13.96 -5.10
C GLY A 45 -0.41 -12.92 -5.48
N GLY A 46 -1.63 -13.33 -5.83
CA GLY A 46 -2.64 -12.38 -6.28
C GLY A 46 -2.91 -11.26 -5.27
N LEU A 47 -2.89 -11.55 -3.96
CA LEU A 47 -3.22 -10.57 -2.94
C LEU A 47 -2.18 -9.44 -2.82
N TRP A 48 -0.89 -9.77 -2.68
CA TRP A 48 0.14 -8.72 -2.60
C TRP A 48 0.37 -8.04 -3.95
N GLU A 49 0.20 -8.76 -5.08
CA GLU A 49 0.25 -8.15 -6.41
C GLU A 49 -0.88 -7.14 -6.60
N ALA A 50 -2.10 -7.46 -6.14
CA ALA A 50 -3.22 -6.53 -6.12
C ALA A 50 -2.93 -5.32 -5.22
N GLY A 51 -2.33 -5.53 -4.03
CA GLY A 51 -1.88 -4.44 -3.16
C GLY A 51 -0.89 -3.51 -3.85
N VAL A 52 0.16 -4.07 -4.48
CA VAL A 52 1.14 -3.30 -5.26
C VAL A 52 0.48 -2.56 -6.41
N LYS A 53 -0.50 -3.17 -7.09
CA LYS A 53 -1.27 -2.52 -8.17
C LYS A 53 -2.07 -1.33 -7.62
N SER A 54 -2.74 -1.49 -6.48
CA SER A 54 -3.50 -0.41 -5.83
C SER A 54 -2.62 0.74 -5.40
N VAL A 55 -1.47 0.49 -4.77
CA VAL A 55 -0.52 1.55 -4.39
C VAL A 55 -0.06 2.31 -5.63
N LYS A 56 0.42 1.60 -6.66
CA LYS A 56 0.86 2.23 -7.92
C LYS A 56 -0.23 3.06 -8.60
N HIS A 57 -1.48 2.59 -8.54
CA HIS A 57 -2.62 3.32 -9.11
C HIS A 57 -2.81 4.67 -8.42
N HIS A 58 -2.82 4.70 -7.08
CA HIS A 58 -2.96 5.94 -6.32
C HIS A 58 -1.74 6.84 -6.48
N SER A 59 -0.53 6.28 -6.43
CA SER A 59 0.71 7.07 -6.61
C SER A 59 0.72 7.80 -7.95
N LYS A 60 0.32 7.13 -9.05
CA LYS A 60 0.27 7.79 -10.37
C LYS A 60 -0.73 8.96 -10.41
N ARG A 61 -1.85 8.85 -9.71
CA ARG A 61 -2.89 9.90 -9.67
C ARG A 61 -2.51 11.07 -8.78
N VAL A 62 -1.92 10.79 -7.61
CA VAL A 62 -1.54 11.81 -6.63
C VAL A 62 -0.28 12.56 -7.07
N VAL A 63 0.71 11.85 -7.60
CA VAL A 63 1.99 12.45 -8.03
C VAL A 63 1.88 13.12 -9.40
N GLY A 64 1.12 12.53 -10.33
CA GLY A 64 1.00 13.05 -11.69
C GLY A 64 2.37 13.20 -12.36
N GLU A 65 2.63 14.39 -12.91
CA GLU A 65 3.89 14.76 -13.58
C GLU A 65 4.93 15.39 -12.62
N HIS A 66 4.64 15.45 -11.32
CA HIS A 66 5.53 16.10 -10.35
C HIS A 66 6.70 15.19 -9.95
N THR A 67 7.89 15.76 -9.82
CA THR A 67 9.04 15.07 -9.22
C THR A 67 9.09 15.39 -7.73
N LEU A 68 8.97 14.37 -6.90
CA LEU A 68 8.99 14.51 -5.44
C LEU A 68 10.38 14.18 -4.86
N THR A 69 10.72 14.85 -3.77
CA THR A 69 11.82 14.44 -2.90
C THR A 69 11.47 13.17 -2.13
N PHE A 70 12.47 12.53 -1.50
CA PHE A 70 12.25 11.33 -0.71
C PHE A 70 11.22 11.53 0.42
N GLU A 71 11.34 12.62 1.17
CA GLU A 71 10.42 12.94 2.28
C GLU A 71 8.99 13.19 1.78
N GLU A 72 8.84 13.91 0.67
CA GLU A 72 7.54 14.16 0.04
C GLU A 72 6.91 12.85 -0.46
N PHE A 73 7.69 11.99 -1.10
CA PHE A 73 7.20 10.70 -1.58
C PHE A 73 6.85 9.75 -0.42
N SER A 74 7.64 9.74 0.66
CA SER A 74 7.33 8.96 1.86
C SER A 74 6.01 9.42 2.49
N THR A 75 5.76 10.73 2.55
CA THR A 75 4.49 11.28 3.04
C THR A 75 3.32 10.83 2.17
N VAL A 76 3.45 10.93 0.84
CA VAL A 76 2.41 10.47 -0.10
C VAL A 76 2.13 8.97 0.06
N LEU A 77 3.16 8.15 0.29
CA LEU A 77 2.95 6.72 0.53
C LEU A 77 2.17 6.44 1.82
N VAL A 78 2.42 7.20 2.90
CA VAL A 78 1.66 7.09 4.15
C VAL A 78 0.19 7.48 3.95
N GLU A 79 -0.09 8.53 3.18
CA GLU A 79 -1.46 8.92 2.84
C GLU A 79 -2.18 7.84 2.00
N ILE A 80 -1.48 7.26 1.02
CA ILE A 80 -2.01 6.15 0.21
C ILE A 80 -2.27 4.92 1.08
N GLU A 81 -1.36 4.57 1.99
CA GLU A 81 -1.54 3.49 2.94
C GLU A 81 -2.80 3.70 3.79
N ALA A 82 -2.95 4.89 4.37
CA ALA A 82 -4.11 5.24 5.19
C ALA A 82 -5.41 5.15 4.36
N CYS A 83 -5.41 5.57 3.10
CA CYS A 83 -6.53 5.39 2.18
C CYS A 83 -6.87 3.91 1.94
N LEU A 84 -5.88 3.08 1.65
CA LEU A 84 -6.11 1.66 1.39
C LEU A 84 -6.62 0.92 2.62
N ASN A 85 -6.13 1.29 3.81
CA ASN A 85 -6.50 0.67 5.07
C ASN A 85 -7.83 1.18 5.65
N SER A 86 -8.27 2.39 5.30
CA SER A 86 -9.56 2.98 5.70
C SER A 86 -10.70 2.76 4.70
N ARG A 87 -10.40 2.17 3.53
CA ARG A 87 -11.42 1.94 2.48
C ARG A 87 -12.56 1.05 3.00
N PRO A 88 -13.83 1.43 2.80
CA PRO A 88 -14.97 0.61 3.21
C PRO A 88 -15.04 -0.70 2.42
N LEU A 89 -15.22 -1.82 3.13
CA LEU A 89 -15.47 -3.16 2.58
C LEU A 89 -16.94 -3.56 2.67
N GLY A 90 -17.67 -3.03 3.66
CA GLY A 90 -19.07 -3.32 3.92
C GLY A 90 -19.55 -2.68 5.22
N ALA A 91 -20.78 -2.98 5.65
CA ALA A 91 -21.26 -2.54 6.96
C ALA A 91 -20.53 -3.29 8.08
N LEU A 92 -20.13 -2.58 9.14
CA LEU A 92 -19.50 -3.19 10.31
C LEU A 92 -20.51 -3.97 11.18
N SER A 93 -21.76 -3.50 11.19
CA SER A 93 -22.85 -4.03 12.02
C SER A 93 -24.10 -4.27 11.17
N ALA A 94 -25.01 -5.11 11.68
CA ALA A 94 -26.34 -5.30 11.11
C ALA A 94 -27.34 -4.23 11.61
N ASP A 95 -26.96 -3.40 12.58
CA ASP A 95 -27.79 -2.28 13.05
C ASP A 95 -27.86 -1.20 11.96
N VAL A 96 -29.08 -0.86 11.56
CA VAL A 96 -29.38 0.16 10.55
C VAL A 96 -28.92 1.56 11.00
N ASN A 97 -28.77 1.78 12.30
CA ASN A 97 -28.30 3.05 12.85
C ASN A 97 -26.77 3.15 12.94
N ASP A 98 -26.04 2.04 12.79
CA ASP A 98 -24.57 2.03 12.79
C ASP A 98 -24.03 2.26 11.38
N LEU A 99 -23.68 3.51 11.09
CA LEU A 99 -23.18 3.93 9.77
C LEU A 99 -21.69 3.63 9.57
N ARG A 100 -21.03 2.91 10.48
CA ARG A 100 -19.60 2.60 10.35
C ARG A 100 -19.38 1.49 9.32
N ALA A 101 -18.41 1.72 8.46
CA ALA A 101 -17.96 0.72 7.51
C ALA A 101 -16.90 -0.20 8.14
N LEU A 102 -16.95 -1.49 7.82
CA LEU A 102 -15.85 -2.43 8.00
C LEU A 102 -14.72 -2.04 7.05
N THR A 103 -13.51 -1.83 7.56
CA THR A 103 -12.32 -1.48 6.79
C THR A 103 -11.24 -2.56 6.94
N PRO A 104 -10.23 -2.62 6.04
CA PRO A 104 -9.10 -3.53 6.21
C PRO A 104 -8.36 -3.33 7.54
N SER A 105 -8.24 -2.10 8.02
CA SER A 105 -7.57 -1.80 9.29
C SER A 105 -8.20 -2.50 10.50
N HIS A 106 -9.51 -2.78 10.49
CA HIS A 106 -10.17 -3.51 11.58
C HIS A 106 -9.66 -4.94 11.76
N PHE A 107 -9.04 -5.54 10.73
CA PHE A 107 -8.43 -6.87 10.86
C PHE A 107 -7.02 -6.84 11.43
N LEU A 108 -6.33 -5.69 11.34
CA LEU A 108 -4.95 -5.52 11.77
C LEU A 108 -4.86 -4.87 13.15
N ASN A 109 -5.75 -3.93 13.43
CA ASN A 109 -5.87 -3.21 14.68
C ASN A 109 -7.20 -3.60 15.30
N GLU A 110 -7.21 -4.03 16.56
CA GLU A 110 -8.42 -4.44 17.31
C GLU A 110 -9.41 -3.27 17.54
N GLY A 111 -10.01 -2.73 16.47
CA GLY A 111 -11.07 -1.72 16.52
C GLY A 111 -10.64 -0.25 16.44
N VAL A 112 -9.36 0.08 16.22
CA VAL A 112 -8.92 1.49 16.06
C VAL A 112 -8.93 1.89 14.59
N SER A 113 -9.87 2.78 14.23
CA SER A 113 -9.91 3.40 12.91
C SER A 113 -8.74 4.37 12.76
N VAL A 114 -7.88 4.14 11.76
CA VAL A 114 -6.89 5.12 11.33
C VAL A 114 -7.66 6.21 10.60
N LEU A 115 -8.12 7.22 11.35
CA LEU A 115 -8.73 8.39 10.77
C LEU A 115 -7.65 9.15 10.00
N LEU A 116 -7.92 9.40 8.72
CA LEU A 116 -7.15 10.39 7.98
C LEU A 116 -7.26 11.74 8.71
N PRO A 117 -6.18 12.53 8.79
CA PRO A 117 -6.29 13.90 9.27
C PRO A 117 -7.38 14.60 8.48
N GLU A 118 -8.35 15.19 9.19
CA GLU A 118 -9.46 15.88 8.57
C GLU A 118 -8.92 17.04 7.72
N ASP A 119 -9.34 17.12 6.45
CA ASP A 119 -8.88 18.12 5.48
C ASP A 119 -9.44 19.51 5.84
N ASN A 120 -8.92 20.14 6.89
CA ASN A 120 -9.24 21.53 7.23
C ASN A 120 -8.34 22.48 6.44
N TYR A 121 -8.40 22.40 5.10
CA TYR A 121 -7.70 23.33 4.24
C TYR A 121 -8.64 24.49 3.85
N PRO A 122 -8.30 25.76 4.17
CA PRO A 122 -8.99 26.87 3.55
C PRO A 122 -8.84 26.74 2.03
N LYS A 123 -9.92 26.96 1.27
CA LYS A 123 -9.87 27.04 -0.20
C LYS A 123 -8.96 28.20 -0.61
N LEU A 124 -7.66 27.94 -0.69
CA LEU A 124 -6.67 28.91 -1.11
C LEU A 124 -6.61 28.91 -2.65
N PRO A 125 -6.45 30.08 -3.28
CA PRO A 125 -6.24 30.15 -4.72
C PRO A 125 -4.92 29.43 -5.09
N GLU A 126 -4.86 28.83 -6.29
CA GLU A 126 -3.77 27.96 -6.78
C GLU A 126 -2.37 28.55 -6.56
N ASN A 127 -2.25 29.87 -6.71
CA ASN A 127 -1.01 30.64 -6.55
C ASN A 127 -0.54 30.79 -5.08
N ARG A 128 -1.37 30.37 -4.12
CA ARG A 128 -1.11 30.40 -2.67
C ARG A 128 -1.01 28.99 -2.08
N LEU A 129 -1.16 27.96 -2.91
CA LEU A 129 -0.90 26.58 -2.52
C LEU A 129 0.59 26.42 -2.28
N SER A 130 0.96 25.99 -1.08
CA SER A 130 2.30 25.50 -0.80
C SER A 130 2.61 24.32 -1.71
N ARG A 131 3.89 24.04 -1.97
CA ARG A 131 4.34 22.90 -2.79
C ARG A 131 3.64 21.57 -2.44
N TRP A 132 3.26 21.40 -1.17
CA TRP A 132 2.60 20.21 -0.65
C TRP A 132 1.08 20.18 -0.84
N ALA A 133 0.43 21.33 -1.08
CA ALA A 133 -1.03 21.42 -1.11
C ALA A 133 -1.69 20.78 -2.34
N PRO A 134 -1.09 20.74 -3.56
CA PRO A 134 -1.64 19.97 -4.68
C PRO A 134 -1.64 18.44 -4.45
N ALA A 135 -0.59 17.92 -3.80
CA ALA A 135 -0.50 16.51 -3.44
C ALA A 135 -1.57 16.11 -2.41
N ARG A 136 -1.89 17.03 -1.47
CA ARG A 136 -2.91 16.82 -0.42
C ARG A 136 -4.33 17.27 -0.79
N GLY A 137 -4.52 18.10 -1.82
CA GLY A 137 -5.85 18.44 -2.36
C GLY A 137 -6.43 17.32 -3.22
N SER A 138 -5.59 16.37 -3.61
CA SER A 138 -5.93 15.13 -4.32
C SER A 138 -6.19 13.97 -3.36
N THR A 139 -6.62 14.25 -2.12
CA THR A 139 -6.82 13.25 -1.08
C THR A 139 -8.05 12.39 -1.32
N CYS A 140 -8.02 11.25 -0.64
CA CYS A 140 -8.97 10.13 -0.58
C CYS A 140 -10.44 10.46 -0.85
N SER A 141 -10.95 11.62 -0.40
CA SER A 141 -12.36 11.97 -0.56
C SER A 141 -12.79 12.02 -2.03
N SER A 142 -11.93 12.50 -2.94
CA SER A 142 -12.23 12.51 -4.38
C SER A 142 -12.16 11.12 -5.04
N VAL A 143 -11.39 10.18 -4.46
CA VAL A 143 -11.20 8.83 -4.98
C VAL A 143 -12.23 7.84 -4.40
N LEU A 144 -12.68 8.05 -3.16
CA LEU A 144 -13.73 7.27 -2.50
C LEU A 144 -15.14 7.59 -3.03
N THR A 145 -15.31 8.73 -3.72
CA THR A 145 -16.59 9.15 -4.33
C THR A 145 -16.68 8.86 -5.83
N ALA A 146 -15.63 8.27 -6.43
CA ALA A 146 -15.67 7.87 -7.83
C ALA A 146 -16.44 6.54 -7.96
N PRO A 147 -17.46 6.44 -8.84
CA PRO A 147 -18.15 5.18 -9.07
C PRO A 147 -17.16 4.14 -9.58
N LEU A 148 -17.30 2.91 -9.09
CA LEU A 148 -16.59 1.74 -9.59
C LEU A 148 -17.07 1.45 -11.01
N GLU A 149 -16.34 1.94 -12.01
CA GLU A 149 -16.34 1.39 -13.37
C GLU A 149 -15.02 0.67 -13.66
#